data_AF-A0A2N7XTL4-F1
#
_entry.id   AF-A0A2N7XTL4-F1
#
_cell.length_a   1.000
_cell.length_b   1.000
_cell.length_c   1.000
_cell.angle_alpha   90.00
_cell.angle_beta   90.00
_cell.angle_gamma   90.00
#
_symmetry.space_group_name_H-M   'P 1'
#
loop_
_entity.id
_entity.type
_entity.pdbx_description
1 polymer ?
#
loop_
_entity_poly.entity_id
_entity_poly.type
_entity_poly.pdbx_seq_one_letter_code
_entity_poly.pdbx_strand_id
1 'polypeptide(L)'
;IWHGQKSWNGVAMLSRVGDIHETRRGLPGDPDPTQSRYIEAAVNGVLIAGLYLPNGNPCPGPKFDYKLAWFERLIEHAAELLATGAPVVLAG
;
A
#
# COMPACT_ATOMS: atom_id res chain seq x y z
N ILE A 1 -5.25 12.32 3.38
CA ILE A 1 -5.36 11.24 4.40
C ILE A 1 -3.98 10.69 4.74
N TRP A 2 -3.80 10.05 5.89
CA TRP A 2 -2.52 9.44 6.28
C TRP A 2 -2.76 8.17 7.10
N HIS A 3 -1.83 7.22 7.05
CA HIS A 3 -1.77 6.03 7.89
C HIS A 3 -0.36 5.91 8.48
N GLY A 4 -0.25 5.89 9.80
CA GLY A 4 1.04 5.86 10.49
C GLY A 4 0.97 5.07 11.80
N GLN A 5 2.15 4.72 12.30
CA GLN A 5 2.37 4.04 13.57
C GLN A 5 3.51 4.72 14.33
N LYS A 6 3.70 4.38 15.60
CA LYS A 6 4.79 4.93 16.41
C LYS A 6 6.16 4.50 15.85
N SER A 7 7.10 5.44 15.82
CA SER A 7 8.53 5.29 15.47
C SER A 7 8.86 4.97 14.02
N TRP A 8 8.13 4.09 13.35
CA TRP A 8 8.50 3.55 12.03
C TRP A 8 7.38 3.68 11.01
N ASN A 9 7.74 3.59 9.73
CA ASN A 9 6.83 3.58 8.58
C ASN A 9 5.87 4.77 8.55
N GLY A 10 4.85 4.67 7.70
CA GLY A 10 3.85 5.69 7.51
C GLY A 10 3.76 6.10 6.05
N VAL A 11 2.54 6.23 5.58
CA VAL A 11 2.21 6.68 4.23
C VAL A 11 1.17 7.79 4.33
N ALA A 12 1.28 8.78 3.45
CA ALA A 12 0.36 9.91 3.40
C ALA A 12 0.03 10.26 1.96
N MET A 13 -1.20 10.72 1.75
CA MET A 13 -1.69 11.19 0.48
C MET A 13 -2.31 12.57 0.64
N LEU A 14 -1.87 13.49 -0.22
CA LEU A 14 -2.36 14.84 -0.33
C LEU A 14 -2.78 15.10 -1.78
N SER A 15 -3.84 15.86 -1.98
CA SER A 15 -4.36 16.21 -3.31
C SER A 15 -4.63 17.72 -3.35
N ARG A 16 -4.30 18.35 -4.48
CA ARG A 16 -4.72 19.72 -4.81
C ARG A 16 -5.86 19.74 -5.84
N VAL A 17 -6.18 18.60 -6.43
CA VAL A 17 -7.03 18.52 -7.62
C VAL A 17 -8.42 17.98 -7.35
N GLY A 18 -8.71 17.53 -6.13
CA GLY A 18 -10.03 17.00 -5.77
C GLY A 18 -10.00 16.32 -4.42
N ASP A 19 -11.19 15.95 -3.95
CA ASP A 19 -11.37 15.26 -2.68
C ASP A 19 -10.76 13.86 -2.71
N ILE A 20 -10.25 13.44 -1.55
CA ILE A 20 -9.65 12.12 -1.38
C ILE A 20 -10.70 11.19 -0.80
N HIS A 21 -11.18 10.25 -1.62
CA HIS A 21 -12.09 9.20 -1.18
C HIS A 21 -11.29 7.96 -0.82
N GLU A 22 -10.98 7.80 0.47
CA GLU A 22 -10.25 6.64 0.98
C GLU A 22 -10.99 5.34 0.64
N THR A 23 -10.30 4.42 -0.03
CA THR A 23 -10.83 3.10 -0.39
C THR A 23 -10.25 2.01 0.49
N ARG A 24 -9.01 2.18 0.98
CA ARG A 24 -8.34 1.14 1.79
C ARG A 24 -7.19 1.67 2.65
N ARG A 25 -6.96 0.97 3.77
CA ARG A 25 -5.74 0.99 4.58
C ARG A 25 -5.20 -0.43 4.73
N GLY A 26 -3.88 -0.59 4.55
CA GLY A 26 -3.23 -1.91 4.56
C GLY A 26 -3.55 -2.74 3.32
N LEU A 27 -2.75 -3.78 3.07
CA LEU A 27 -3.05 -4.75 2.01
C LEU A 27 -4.03 -5.82 2.51
N PRO A 28 -4.91 -6.35 1.65
CA PRO A 28 -5.63 -7.58 1.96
C PRO A 28 -4.65 -8.69 2.34
N GLY A 29 -4.89 -9.35 3.47
CA GLY A 29 -4.06 -10.47 3.92
C GLY A 29 -2.62 -10.11 4.31
N ASP A 30 -2.32 -8.85 4.65
CA ASP A 30 -0.99 -8.47 5.17
C ASP A 30 -0.61 -9.35 6.37
N PRO A 31 0.57 -10.01 6.35
CA PRO A 31 1.00 -10.88 7.44
C PRO A 31 1.28 -10.15 8.76
N ASP A 32 1.47 -8.82 8.73
CA ASP A 32 1.53 -7.97 9.93
C ASP A 32 0.72 -6.68 9.70
N PRO A 33 -0.59 -6.69 10.02
CA PRO A 33 -1.46 -5.53 9.78
C PRO A 33 -1.13 -4.32 10.66
N THR A 34 -0.20 -4.43 11.60
CA THR A 34 0.26 -3.29 12.40
C THR A 34 1.20 -2.36 11.62
N GLN A 35 1.73 -2.83 10.48
CA GLN A 35 2.67 -2.09 9.64
C GLN A 35 1.93 -1.07 8.75
N SER A 36 2.11 0.23 9.02
CA SER A 36 1.51 1.33 8.25
C SER A 36 2.23 1.55 6.91
N ARG A 37 2.07 0.62 5.98
CA ARG A 37 2.82 0.56 4.71
C ARG A 37 1.98 0.75 3.45
N TYR A 38 0.66 0.79 3.55
CA TYR A 38 -0.23 0.91 2.38
C TYR A 38 -1.46 1.77 2.69
N ILE A 39 -1.79 2.67 1.78
CA ILE A 39 -3.01 3.47 1.79
C ILE A 39 -3.49 3.68 0.36
N GLU A 40 -4.81 3.68 0.16
CA GLU A 40 -5.41 3.79 -1.16
C GLU A 40 -6.61 4.72 -1.13
N ALA A 41 -6.77 5.48 -2.22
CA ALA A 41 -7.92 6.33 -2.40
C ALA A 41 -8.23 6.57 -3.87
N ALA A 42 -9.50 6.88 -4.16
CA ALA A 42 -9.90 7.47 -5.42
C ALA A 42 -9.76 9.00 -5.34
N VAL A 43 -9.12 9.58 -6.35
CA VAL A 43 -9.00 11.04 -6.53
C VAL A 43 -9.27 11.36 -8.00
N ASN A 44 -10.31 12.14 -8.30
CA ASN A 44 -10.70 12.51 -9.67
C ASN A 44 -10.79 11.34 -10.66
N GLY A 45 -11.37 10.21 -10.23
CA GLY A 45 -11.55 9.04 -11.09
C GLY A 45 -10.29 8.19 -11.32
N VAL A 46 -9.19 8.48 -10.62
CA VAL A 46 -7.98 7.65 -10.59
C VAL A 46 -7.88 6.95 -9.25
N LEU A 47 -7.64 5.63 -9.25
CA LEU A 47 -7.27 4.88 -8.06
C LEU A 47 -5.79 5.06 -7.79
N ILE A 48 -5.44 5.59 -6.63
CA ILE A 48 -4.06 5.86 -6.24
C ILE A 48 -3.76 5.01 -5.00
N ALA A 49 -2.74 4.17 -5.10
CA ALA A 49 -2.17 3.43 -3.98
C ALA A 49 -0.80 4.01 -3.63
N GLY A 50 -0.68 4.51 -2.40
CA GLY A 50 0.59 4.91 -1.80
C GLY A 50 1.14 3.79 -0.93
N LEU A 51 2.37 3.36 -1.20
CA LEU A 51 3.00 2.26 -0.48
C LEU A 51 4.40 2.60 0.04
N TYR A 52 4.84 1.88 1.08
CA TYR A 52 6.21 1.91 1.59
C TYR A 52 6.69 0.47 1.84
N LEU A 53 7.32 -0.09 0.81
CA LEU A 53 7.63 -1.51 0.73
C LEU A 53 8.61 -1.97 1.84
N PRO A 54 8.44 -3.18 2.43
CA PRO A 54 9.37 -3.69 3.43
C PRO A 54 10.80 -3.87 2.89
N ASN A 55 11.80 -3.29 3.56
CA ASN A 55 13.18 -3.34 3.09
C ASN A 55 13.73 -4.78 2.96
N GLY A 56 13.54 -5.60 4.00
CA GLY A 56 13.90 -7.02 4.04
C GLY A 56 15.28 -7.37 4.59
N ASN A 57 16.13 -6.42 4.97
CA ASN A 57 17.48 -6.75 5.45
C ASN A 57 17.52 -7.28 6.91
N PRO A 58 18.44 -8.22 7.23
CA PRO A 58 19.37 -8.92 6.32
C PRO A 58 18.70 -10.09 5.57
N CYS A 59 19.35 -10.55 4.49
CA CYS A 59 18.97 -11.77 3.77
C CYS A 59 20.03 -12.86 3.99
N PRO A 60 19.64 -14.11 4.33
CA PRO A 60 18.26 -14.55 4.62
C PRO A 60 17.80 -14.10 6.01
N GLY A 61 16.48 -14.16 6.27
CA GLY A 61 15.92 -13.92 7.60
C GLY A 61 14.45 -13.54 7.61
N PRO A 62 13.82 -13.47 8.79
CA PRO A 62 12.37 -13.26 8.93
C PRO A 62 11.88 -11.94 8.34
N LYS A 63 12.73 -10.92 8.26
CA LYS A 63 12.40 -9.64 7.60
C LYS A 63 12.32 -9.80 6.08
N PHE A 64 13.18 -10.63 5.50
CA PHE A 64 13.14 -10.94 4.08
C PHE A 64 11.92 -11.82 3.76
N ASP A 65 11.60 -12.79 4.61
CA ASP A 65 10.40 -13.62 4.46
C ASP A 65 9.12 -12.78 4.50
N TYR A 66 9.04 -11.81 5.44
CA TYR A 66 7.94 -10.83 5.50
C TYR A 66 7.86 -10.00 4.21
N LYS A 67 9.00 -9.52 3.69
CA LYS A 67 9.04 -8.77 2.43
C LYS A 67 8.45 -9.58 1.26
N LEU A 68 8.84 -10.85 1.13
CA LEU A 68 8.33 -11.72 0.07
C LEU A 68 6.82 -11.96 0.23
N ALA A 69 6.36 -12.30 1.44
CA ALA A 69 4.94 -12.48 1.70
C ALA A 69 4.12 -11.21 1.44
N TRP A 70 4.67 -10.03 1.76
CA TRP A 70 4.05 -8.74 1.49
C TRP A 70 3.97 -8.44 -0.02
N PHE A 71 5.01 -8.81 -0.80
CA PHE A 71 4.98 -8.72 -2.26
C PHE A 71 3.87 -9.58 -2.87
N GLU A 72 3.68 -10.81 -2.40
CA GLU A 72 2.59 -11.68 -2.88
C GLU A 72 1.22 -11.01 -2.67
N ARG A 73 0.98 -10.43 -1.48
CA ARG A 73 -0.26 -9.68 -1.21
C ARG A 73 -0.42 -8.45 -2.09
N LEU A 74 0.67 -7.73 -2.38
CA LEU A 74 0.63 -6.59 -3.28
C LEU A 74 0.30 -7.03 -4.71
N ILE A 75 0.89 -8.12 -5.19
CA ILE A 75 0.65 -8.65 -6.55
C ILE A 75 -0.81 -9.09 -6.71
N GLU A 76 -1.34 -9.83 -5.73
CA GLU A 76 -2.75 -10.25 -5.71
C GLU A 76 -3.69 -9.04 -5.76
N HIS A 77 -3.48 -8.05 -4.88
CA HIS A 77 -4.31 -6.84 -4.84
C HIS A 77 -4.16 -5.98 -6.11
N ALA A 78 -2.94 -5.86 -6.64
CA ALA A 78 -2.69 -5.12 -7.88
C ALA A 78 -3.39 -5.76 -9.08
N ALA A 79 -3.49 -7.10 -9.12
CA ALA A 79 -4.25 -7.80 -10.16
C ALA A 79 -5.75 -7.48 -10.08
N GLU A 80 -6.32 -7.39 -8.87
CA GLU A 80 -7.71 -6.97 -8.68
C GLU A 80 -7.93 -5.53 -9.14
N LEU A 81 -7.04 -4.60 -8.77
CA LEU A 81 -7.09 -3.21 -9.22
C LEU A 81 -7.03 -3.11 -10.75
N LEU A 82 -6.12 -3.86 -11.39
CA LEU A 82 -6.00 -3.90 -12.85
C LEU A 82 -7.27 -4.44 -13.51
N ALA A 83 -7.88 -5.48 -12.92
CA ALA A 83 -9.10 -6.09 -13.43
C ALA A 83 -10.33 -5.14 -13.40
N THR A 84 -10.29 -4.07 -12.60
CA THR A 84 -11.36 -3.05 -12.60
C THR A 84 -11.45 -2.26 -13.90
N GLY A 85 -10.36 -2.21 -14.68
CA GLY A 85 -10.26 -1.37 -15.88
C GLY A 85 -10.18 0.13 -15.62
N ALA A 86 -10.19 0.56 -14.35
CA ALA A 86 -10.01 1.96 -13.99
C ALA A 86 -8.55 2.41 -14.16
N PRO A 87 -8.26 3.71 -14.33
CA PRO A 87 -6.90 4.24 -14.23
C PRO A 87 -6.36 4.02 -12.81
N VAL A 88 -5.22 3.34 -12.69
CA VAL A 88 -4.58 3.01 -11.42
C VAL A 88 -3.13 3.52 -11.40
N VAL A 89 -2.71 4.06 -10.25
CA VAL A 89 -1.32 4.39 -9.94
C VAL A 89 -0.91 3.65 -8.66
N LEU A 90 0.16 2.86 -8.73
CA LEU A 90 0.85 2.33 -7.55
C LEU A 90 2.17 3.12 -7.40
N ALA A 91 2.38 3.77 -6.26
CA ALA A 91 3.55 4.63 -6.04
C ALA A 91 4.16 4.45 -4.64
N GLY A 92 5.49 4.29 -4.61
CA GLY A 92 6.32 4.23 -3.40
C GLY A 92 7.14 2.96 -3.27
#